data_AF-A0A9D5LPH5-F1
#
_entry.id   AF-A0A9D5LPH5-F1
#
_cell.length_a   1.000
_cell.length_b   1.000
_cell.length_c   1.000
_cell.angle_alpha   90.00
_cell.angle_beta   90.00
_cell.angle_gamma   90.00
#
_symmetry.space_group_name_H-M   'P 1'
#
loop_
_entity.id
_entity.type
_entity.pdbx_description
1 polymer ?
#
loop_
_entity_poly.entity_id
_entity_poly.type
_entity_poly.pdbx_seq_one_letter_code
_entity_poly.pdbx_strand_id
1 'polypeptide(L)'
;MTKEELLNRLNGIEWTDFEVKEAKNDLPKNIWETVSAFSNTNGGWIVLGIKERKGERGTSFDIQGIDRPEKIEQDFINVIRSNGKFNQRLSVQSERFEIDGKTIMAFYVPMSETKPIYITNPVNTFIRVGSGDQRATDFEVRAMQRDQAFGKKSNEVVFETSFADINQKSFQSFREYLRGFNPMLQYNALSDKEFAIKTGIVVNGLLTIGGLLMFGNLEVILRFNPDFMIDYMEIPGTTIQDASRRYTFRIQEQENIWEYYNVILQRLRNHVDNPYSPRPDGIAPEDNSQIYCIREALVNMLAHADYFSEIHSTVRVFDDHIQFQNAGRFPVDLEMVGRTLVSQPRNPNLLRFFKLARISENGGYGIDKILNWRNLTGCEVDIQSDITKSEVTFNLPRRGLNRQLPPVVNQGELQDAAQEREAAETILRLIKENDKISISELTDAIGLSKSSINRIISKLKDDGKLTRIGTARNGVWLLPPERNDSEMHSVVMEPETIYGAETLSQTILKMISRNRRITIVEIAKACGFSRSHIDKILGQLKAEGKLVREGSPRNGFWVVK
;
A
#
# COMPACT_ATOMS: atom_id res chain seq x y z
N MET A 1 -7.29 18.29 13.65
CA MET A 1 -8.26 17.43 14.36
C MET A 1 -9.48 18.29 14.71
N THR A 2 -10.71 17.75 14.70
CA THR A 2 -11.89 18.54 15.14
C THR A 2 -12.21 18.33 16.62
N LYS A 3 -13.04 19.20 17.21
CA LYS A 3 -13.49 19.03 18.62
C LYS A 3 -14.24 17.71 18.83
N GLU A 4 -15.10 17.32 17.88
CA GLU A 4 -15.83 16.06 17.94
C GLU A 4 -14.87 14.86 17.82
N GLU A 5 -13.90 14.94 16.93
CA GLU A 5 -12.86 13.91 16.78
C GLU A 5 -12.03 13.75 18.07
N LEU A 6 -11.63 14.87 18.70
CA LEU A 6 -10.95 14.86 19.99
C LEU A 6 -11.78 14.17 21.08
N LEU A 7 -13.07 14.50 21.19
CA LEU A 7 -13.97 13.86 22.15
C LEU A 7 -14.15 12.36 21.87
N ASN A 8 -14.23 11.97 20.61
CA ASN A 8 -14.29 10.56 20.21
C ASN A 8 -13.00 9.81 20.56
N ARG A 9 -11.83 10.41 20.29
CA ARG A 9 -10.53 9.83 20.63
C ARG A 9 -10.36 9.63 22.14
N LEU A 10 -10.83 10.58 22.96
CA LEU A 10 -10.85 10.46 24.43
C LEU A 10 -11.73 9.30 24.94
N ASN A 11 -12.74 8.89 24.16
CA ASN A 11 -13.59 7.73 24.49
C ASN A 11 -13.06 6.41 23.91
N GLY A 12 -11.97 6.44 23.13
CA GLY A 12 -11.32 5.27 22.57
C GLY A 12 -10.43 4.51 23.57
N ILE A 13 -10.01 3.30 23.18
CA ILE A 13 -9.10 2.44 23.95
C ILE A 13 -7.81 2.27 23.14
N GLU A 14 -6.66 2.40 23.82
CA GLU A 14 -5.29 2.23 23.27
C GLU A 14 -4.88 3.26 22.21
N TRP A 15 -3.86 4.08 22.53
CA TRP A 15 -3.40 5.16 21.66
C TRP A 15 -1.92 5.03 21.30
N THR A 16 -1.63 4.87 20.01
CA THR A 16 -0.27 4.86 19.49
C THR A 16 0.14 6.18 18.86
N ASP A 17 -0.82 7.04 18.52
CA ASP A 17 -0.66 8.34 17.86
C ASP A 17 -1.24 9.49 18.68
N PHE A 18 -1.57 9.25 19.96
CA PHE A 18 -2.28 10.21 20.80
C PHE A 18 -1.80 10.11 22.25
N GLU A 19 -1.51 11.25 22.87
CA GLU A 19 -1.01 11.37 24.24
C GLU A 19 -1.71 12.55 24.94
N VAL A 20 -2.26 12.32 26.14
CA VAL A 20 -2.84 13.38 26.98
C VAL A 20 -1.89 13.71 28.13
N LYS A 21 -1.74 15.00 28.45
CA LYS A 21 -0.98 15.44 29.62
C LYS A 21 -1.69 16.55 30.39
N GLU A 22 -1.58 16.48 31.72
CA GLU A 22 -2.02 17.55 32.60
C GLU A 22 -1.10 18.76 32.45
N ALA A 23 -1.67 19.91 32.11
CA ALA A 23 -0.97 21.18 32.03
C ALA A 23 -1.95 22.31 32.39
N LYS A 24 -1.48 23.29 33.17
CA LYS A 24 -2.32 24.42 33.60
C LYS A 24 -1.70 25.78 33.26
N ASN A 25 -0.44 25.99 33.68
CA ASN A 25 0.29 27.25 33.47
C ASN A 25 1.62 27.10 32.71
N ASP A 26 2.17 25.89 32.71
CA ASP A 26 3.50 25.57 32.18
C ASP A 26 3.47 24.20 31.50
N LEU A 27 4.44 23.97 30.63
CA LEU A 27 4.61 22.70 29.93
C LEU A 27 5.08 21.57 30.88
N PRO A 28 4.54 20.35 30.73
CA PRO A 28 5.04 19.18 31.45
C PRO A 28 6.52 18.90 31.12
N LYS A 29 7.32 18.49 32.12
CA LYS A 29 8.76 18.24 31.92
C LYS A 29 9.06 17.10 30.94
N ASN A 30 8.23 16.06 30.94
CA ASN A 30 8.37 14.87 30.09
C ASN A 30 7.74 15.02 28.70
N ILE A 31 7.16 16.19 28.37
CA ILE A 31 6.54 16.40 27.05
C ILE A 31 7.51 16.19 25.89
N TRP A 32 8.80 16.46 26.13
CA TRP A 32 9.85 16.34 25.12
C TRP A 32 10.17 14.88 24.76
N GLU A 33 9.99 13.96 25.71
CA GLU A 33 10.12 12.52 25.47
C GLU A 33 9.06 12.06 24.47
N THR A 34 7.82 12.52 24.65
CA THR A 34 6.71 12.29 23.71
C THR A 34 6.97 12.91 22.34
N VAL A 35 7.51 14.13 22.27
CA VAL A 35 7.88 14.76 20.99
C VAL A 35 8.94 13.93 20.26
N SER A 36 9.97 13.44 20.96
CA SER A 36 10.98 12.53 20.39
C SER A 36 10.34 11.22 19.93
N ALA A 37 9.48 10.62 20.77
CA ALA A 37 8.77 9.37 20.47
C ALA A 37 7.94 9.47 19.19
N PHE A 38 7.05 10.46 19.09
CA PHE A 38 6.22 10.67 17.90
C PHE A 38 7.04 11.00 16.65
N SER A 39 8.09 11.81 16.78
CA SER A 39 8.98 12.11 15.65
C SER A 39 9.67 10.86 15.11
N ASN A 40 9.99 9.89 15.97
CA ASN A 40 10.67 8.66 15.58
C ASN A 40 9.72 7.55 15.11
N THR A 41 8.45 7.56 15.53
CA THR A 41 7.44 6.56 15.14
C THR A 41 6.52 7.06 14.03
N ASN A 42 5.21 7.16 14.26
CA ASN A 42 4.18 7.44 13.26
C ASN A 42 3.64 8.88 13.35
N GLY A 43 4.32 9.74 14.11
CA GLY A 43 3.75 11.02 14.52
C GLY A 43 2.64 10.83 15.56
N GLY A 44 2.01 11.94 15.96
CA GLY A 44 0.90 11.90 16.88
C GLY A 44 0.52 13.25 17.50
N TRP A 45 -0.60 13.26 18.21
CA TRP A 45 -1.12 14.42 18.92
C TRP A 45 -0.76 14.40 20.40
N ILE A 46 -0.23 15.51 20.89
CA ILE A 46 -0.05 15.79 22.31
C ILE A 46 -1.13 16.76 22.75
N VAL A 47 -2.03 16.32 23.62
CA VAL A 47 -3.16 17.12 24.12
C VAL A 47 -2.95 17.51 25.57
N LEU A 48 -2.94 18.83 25.81
CA LEU A 48 -2.65 19.45 27.08
C LEU A 48 -3.92 19.99 27.74
N GLY A 49 -4.00 19.86 29.06
CA GLY A 49 -5.15 20.29 29.86
C GLY A 49 -6.14 19.17 30.18
N ILE A 50 -5.74 17.91 29.97
CA ILE A 50 -6.52 16.71 30.27
C ILE A 50 -5.71 15.83 31.21
N LYS A 51 -6.35 15.36 32.30
CA LYS A 51 -5.73 14.47 33.27
C LYS A 51 -6.27 13.06 33.09
N GLU A 52 -5.37 12.11 32.82
CA GLU A 52 -5.69 10.69 32.81
C GLU A 52 -5.85 10.17 34.25
N ARG A 53 -6.94 9.46 34.52
CA ARG A 53 -7.15 8.72 35.78
C ARG A 53 -7.39 7.25 35.47
N LYS A 54 -6.49 6.39 35.95
CA LYS A 54 -6.65 4.94 35.90
C LYS A 54 -7.46 4.48 37.10
N GLY A 55 -8.60 3.83 36.87
CA GLY A 55 -9.44 3.24 37.90
C GLY A 55 -9.76 1.77 37.62
N GLU A 56 -10.41 1.10 38.58
CA GLU A 56 -10.80 -0.32 38.48
C GLU A 56 -11.77 -0.62 37.32
N ARG A 57 -12.51 0.39 36.85
CA ARG A 57 -13.48 0.29 35.73
C ARG A 57 -12.92 0.77 34.38
N GLY A 58 -11.63 1.07 34.29
CA GLY A 58 -10.97 1.58 33.10
C GLY A 58 -10.35 2.97 33.28
N THR A 59 -9.81 3.50 32.19
CA THR A 59 -9.22 4.84 32.15
C THR A 59 -10.30 5.90 31.94
N SER A 60 -10.25 6.99 32.70
CA SER A 60 -11.12 8.16 32.53
C SER A 60 -10.29 9.42 32.30
N PHE A 61 -10.83 10.36 31.55
CA PHE A 61 -10.15 11.60 31.18
C PHE A 61 -10.88 12.80 31.78
N ASP A 62 -10.18 13.55 32.63
CA ASP A 62 -10.69 14.68 33.38
C ASP A 62 -10.21 15.98 32.73
N ILE A 63 -11.12 16.73 32.12
CA ILE A 63 -10.83 17.99 31.43
C ILE A 63 -10.54 19.06 32.48
N GLN A 64 -9.28 19.45 32.61
CA GLN A 64 -8.82 20.45 33.59
C GLN A 64 -8.72 21.85 33.00
N GLY A 65 -8.35 21.94 31.72
CA GLY A 65 -8.15 23.20 31.02
C GLY A 65 -6.79 23.84 31.27
N ILE A 66 -6.44 24.79 30.42
CA ILE A 66 -5.22 25.59 30.45
C ILE A 66 -5.61 27.05 30.73
N ASP A 67 -4.94 27.68 31.69
CA ASP A 67 -5.21 29.07 32.08
C ASP A 67 -4.49 30.07 31.15
N ARG A 68 -3.35 29.67 30.56
CA ARG A 68 -2.49 30.53 29.71
C ARG A 68 -2.12 29.86 28.38
N PRO A 69 -3.09 29.65 27.47
CA PRO A 69 -2.89 28.88 26.25
C PRO A 69 -1.85 29.51 25.30
N GLU A 70 -1.86 30.84 25.15
CA GLU A 70 -0.92 31.55 24.27
C GLU A 70 0.53 31.40 24.76
N LYS A 71 0.74 31.47 26.08
CA LYS A 71 2.06 31.24 26.68
C LYS A 71 2.53 29.81 26.45
N ILE A 72 1.67 28.81 26.70
CA ILE A 72 2.00 27.39 26.51
C ILE A 72 2.38 27.12 25.06
N GLU A 73 1.62 27.66 24.11
CA GLU A 73 1.92 27.54 22.68
C GLU A 73 3.27 28.17 22.32
N GLN A 74 3.50 29.39 22.77
CA GLN A 74 4.75 30.10 22.50
C GLN A 74 5.95 29.38 23.12
N ASP A 75 5.85 28.91 24.36
CA ASP A 75 6.90 28.14 25.04
C ASP A 75 7.19 26.83 24.29
N PHE A 76 6.15 26.15 23.80
CA PHE A 76 6.28 24.89 23.09
C PHE A 76 7.02 25.08 21.75
N ILE A 77 6.55 26.04 20.94
CA ILE A 77 7.14 26.37 19.64
C ILE A 77 8.58 26.85 19.82
N ASN A 78 8.85 27.71 20.80
CA ASN A 78 10.19 28.24 21.06
C ASN A 78 11.19 27.11 21.36
N VAL A 79 10.82 26.15 22.21
CA VAL A 79 11.72 25.03 22.56
C VAL A 79 11.97 24.12 21.36
N ILE A 80 10.94 23.77 20.59
CA ILE A 80 11.08 22.88 19.42
C ILE A 80 11.91 23.53 18.31
N ARG A 81 11.82 24.86 18.18
CA ARG A 81 12.56 25.64 17.18
C ARG A 81 13.94 26.10 17.68
N SER A 82 14.23 25.94 18.97
CA SER A 82 15.51 26.32 19.57
C SER A 82 16.67 25.46 19.07
N ASN A 83 17.87 26.03 19.07
CA ASN A 83 19.09 25.24 18.89
C ASN A 83 19.44 24.60 20.24
N GLY A 84 19.48 23.26 20.31
CA GLY A 84 20.09 22.52 21.41
C GLY A 84 19.17 21.59 22.21
N LYS A 85 17.83 21.79 22.19
CA LYS A 85 16.92 20.82 22.82
C LYS A 85 16.86 19.52 22.03
N PHE A 86 16.60 19.64 20.73
CA PHE A 86 16.62 18.52 19.80
C PHE A 86 17.81 18.66 18.85
N ASN A 87 18.26 17.55 18.29
CA ASN A 87 19.32 17.51 17.28
C ASN A 87 18.92 18.16 15.96
N GLN A 88 17.62 18.35 15.73
CA GLN A 88 17.07 18.99 14.55
C GLN A 88 15.87 19.87 14.92
N ARG A 89 15.58 20.84 14.06
CA ARG A 89 14.38 21.67 14.19
C ARG A 89 13.19 20.88 13.68
N LEU A 90 12.16 20.78 14.49
CA LEU A 90 10.92 20.10 14.11
C LEU A 90 9.85 21.12 13.74
N SER A 91 8.89 20.68 12.95
CA SER A 91 7.65 21.40 12.68
C SER A 91 6.54 20.79 13.51
N VAL A 92 5.66 21.61 14.08
CA VAL A 92 4.47 21.15 14.81
C VAL A 92 3.29 22.01 14.38
N GLN A 93 2.10 21.41 14.40
CA GLN A 93 0.85 22.15 14.21
C GLN A 93 0.15 22.27 15.55
N SER A 94 -0.31 23.46 15.91
CA SER A 94 -1.04 23.71 17.14
C SER A 94 -2.53 23.91 16.84
N GLU A 95 -3.38 23.36 17.71
CA GLU A 95 -4.83 23.55 17.67
C GLU A 95 -5.34 23.88 19.07
N ARG A 96 -6.33 24.77 19.15
CA ARG A 96 -6.99 25.17 20.39
C ARG A 96 -8.44 24.72 20.38
N PHE A 97 -8.87 24.10 21.47
CA PHE A 97 -10.24 23.63 21.65
C PHE A 97 -10.87 24.22 22.91
N GLU A 98 -12.18 24.45 22.87
CA GLU A 98 -12.98 24.76 24.05
C GLU A 98 -13.93 23.61 24.37
N ILE A 99 -13.79 23.02 25.54
CA ILE A 99 -14.62 21.91 26.03
C ILE A 99 -15.10 22.24 27.43
N ASP A 100 -16.41 22.24 27.66
CA ASP A 100 -17.04 22.55 28.96
C ASP A 100 -16.55 23.87 29.59
N GLY A 101 -16.34 24.90 28.76
CA GLY A 101 -15.84 26.21 29.19
C GLY A 101 -14.34 26.23 29.55
N LYS A 102 -13.62 25.14 29.28
CA LYS A 102 -12.17 25.01 29.53
C LYS A 102 -11.41 24.99 28.21
N THR A 103 -10.28 25.70 28.16
CA THR A 103 -9.39 25.71 27.00
C THR A 103 -8.44 24.51 27.02
N ILE A 104 -8.31 23.81 25.91
CA ILE A 104 -7.41 22.67 25.68
C ILE A 104 -6.50 23.02 24.51
N MET A 105 -5.22 22.65 24.61
CA MET A 105 -4.24 22.83 23.52
C MET A 105 -3.78 21.49 23.01
N ALA A 106 -3.79 21.29 21.70
CA ALA A 106 -3.28 20.10 21.05
C ALA A 106 -2.13 20.46 20.11
N PHE A 107 -1.10 19.63 20.08
CA PHE A 107 0.04 19.77 19.19
C PHE A 107 0.23 18.50 18.38
N TYR A 108 0.14 18.60 17.06
CA TYR A 108 0.52 17.51 16.17
C TYR A 108 2.02 17.54 15.91
N VAL A 109 2.68 16.45 16.27
CA VAL A 109 4.08 16.19 16.00
C VAL A 109 4.14 15.20 14.83
N PRO A 110 4.55 15.64 13.63
CA PRO A 110 4.69 14.74 12.50
C PRO A 110 5.87 13.78 12.72
N MET A 111 5.81 12.63 12.06
CA MET A 111 6.97 11.77 11.89
C MET A 111 8.09 12.56 11.18
N SER A 112 9.32 12.46 11.68
CA SER A 112 10.49 13.08 11.05
C SER A 112 11.00 12.25 9.87
N GLU A 113 11.39 12.91 8.79
CA GLU A 113 12.10 12.30 7.67
C GLU A 113 13.56 11.96 8.02
N THR A 114 14.09 12.57 9.08
CA THR A 114 15.51 12.52 9.46
C THR A 114 15.66 11.98 10.88
N LYS A 115 15.60 10.66 11.02
CA LYS A 115 15.69 9.94 12.30
C LYS A 115 17.13 9.50 12.60
N PRO A 116 17.52 9.31 13.87
CA PRO A 116 16.75 9.53 15.09
C PRO A 116 16.65 11.01 15.47
N ILE A 117 15.49 11.39 16.02
CA ILE A 117 15.28 12.64 16.74
C ILE A 117 15.49 12.39 18.21
N TYR A 118 16.51 13.04 18.79
CA TYR A 118 16.92 12.83 20.18
C TYR A 118 17.03 14.13 20.96
N ILE A 119 16.89 14.04 22.27
CA ILE A 119 16.94 15.19 23.18
C ILE A 119 18.37 15.39 23.67
N THR A 120 19.07 16.40 23.13
CA THR A 120 20.44 16.80 23.48
C THR A 120 21.53 15.75 23.15
N ASN A 121 21.34 14.47 23.48
CA ASN A 121 22.28 13.37 23.26
C ASN A 121 21.56 12.15 22.63
N PRO A 122 22.18 11.42 21.68
CA PRO A 122 21.60 10.21 21.06
C PRO A 122 21.04 9.16 22.03
N VAL A 123 21.60 9.03 23.24
CA VAL A 123 21.08 8.11 24.28
C VAL A 123 19.65 8.49 24.71
N ASN A 124 19.25 9.75 24.56
CA ASN A 124 17.89 10.26 24.81
C ASN A 124 17.03 10.24 23.53
N THR A 125 17.09 9.14 22.79
CA THR A 125 16.13 8.83 21.72
C THR A 125 14.96 8.09 22.34
N PHE A 126 13.74 8.53 22.06
CA PHE A 126 12.52 7.88 22.52
C PHE A 126 11.69 7.39 21.33
N ILE A 127 10.91 6.33 21.56
CA ILE A 127 9.97 5.72 20.62
C ILE A 127 8.66 5.44 21.34
N ARG A 128 7.58 5.40 20.57
CA ARG A 128 6.26 5.05 21.07
C ARG A 128 6.05 3.53 21.01
N VAL A 129 5.76 2.91 22.15
CA VAL A 129 5.42 1.47 22.24
C VAL A 129 4.10 1.36 23.00
N GLY A 130 3.05 0.93 22.31
CA GLY A 130 1.68 1.02 22.84
C GLY A 130 1.33 2.47 23.18
N SER A 131 0.84 2.70 24.40
CA SER A 131 0.49 4.04 24.91
C SER A 131 1.62 4.74 25.68
N GLY A 132 2.85 4.24 25.62
CA GLY A 132 3.96 4.75 26.41
C GLY A 132 5.15 5.22 25.57
N ASP A 133 5.86 6.20 26.08
CA ASP A 133 7.15 6.64 25.55
C ASP A 133 8.25 5.80 26.20
N GLN A 134 9.00 5.07 25.39
CA GLN A 134 10.11 4.24 25.83
C GLN A 134 11.41 4.77 25.24
N ARG A 135 12.51 4.61 25.98
CA ARG A 135 13.83 4.91 25.42
C ARG A 135 14.17 3.87 24.36
N ALA A 136 14.59 4.32 23.20
CA ALA A 136 15.03 3.44 22.13
C ALA A 136 16.30 2.69 22.56
N THR A 137 16.35 1.42 22.22
CA THR A 137 17.55 0.59 22.35
C THR A 137 18.63 1.04 21.37
N ASP A 138 19.89 0.69 21.64
CA ASP A 138 20.99 0.97 20.72
C ASP A 138 20.75 0.35 19.32
N PHE A 139 20.08 -0.81 19.27
CA PHE A 139 19.72 -1.47 18.03
C PHE A 139 18.72 -0.63 17.21
N GLU A 140 17.66 -0.13 17.83
CA GLU A 140 16.66 0.74 17.20
C GLU A 140 17.25 2.09 16.76
N VAL A 141 18.11 2.69 17.59
CA VAL A 141 18.81 3.95 17.24
C VAL A 141 19.68 3.74 16.00
N ARG A 142 20.46 2.65 15.95
CA ARG A 142 21.29 2.31 14.79
C ARG A 142 20.43 2.01 13.55
N ALA A 143 19.29 1.32 13.71
CA ALA A 143 18.35 1.09 12.61
C ALA A 143 17.83 2.41 12.03
N MET A 144 17.40 3.36 12.88
CA MET A 144 16.97 4.69 12.42
C MET A 144 18.07 5.46 11.69
N GLN A 145 19.32 5.40 12.17
CA GLN A 145 20.46 6.05 11.52
C GLN A 145 20.77 5.45 10.14
N ARG A 146 20.69 4.11 10.01
CA ARG A 146 20.89 3.42 8.73
C ARG A 146 19.76 3.72 7.76
N ASP A 147 18.53 3.80 8.25
CA ASP A 147 17.40 4.28 7.46
C ASP A 147 17.67 5.71 6.99
N GLN A 148 18.09 6.65 7.83
CA GLN A 148 18.40 8.02 7.37
C GLN A 148 19.42 8.10 6.22
N ALA A 149 20.33 7.13 6.08
CA ALA A 149 21.29 7.04 4.99
C ALA A 149 20.70 6.53 3.65
N PHE A 150 19.36 6.45 3.52
CA PHE A 150 18.64 6.08 2.29
C PHE A 150 19.30 6.70 1.04
N GLY A 151 19.56 5.86 0.04
CA GLY A 151 19.99 6.33 -1.27
C GLY A 151 21.49 6.60 -1.44
N LYS A 152 22.29 6.66 -0.37
CA LYS A 152 23.71 7.06 -0.48
C LYS A 152 24.69 5.92 -0.30
N LYS A 153 24.46 5.03 0.67
CA LYS A 153 25.45 4.02 1.07
C LYS A 153 25.85 3.08 -0.08
N SER A 154 24.89 2.57 -0.85
CA SER A 154 25.20 1.68 -1.99
C SER A 154 26.04 2.34 -3.12
N ASN A 155 26.16 3.67 -3.14
CA ASN A 155 26.97 4.44 -4.08
C ASN A 155 28.41 4.68 -3.59
N GLU A 156 28.67 4.49 -2.30
CA GLU A 156 30.01 4.69 -1.74
C GLU A 156 30.99 3.66 -2.29
N VAL A 157 32.23 4.09 -2.51
CA VAL A 157 33.32 3.20 -2.92
C VAL A 157 33.85 2.41 -1.73
N VAL A 158 34.23 1.17 -1.97
CA VAL A 158 34.86 0.30 -1.00
C VAL A 158 36.37 0.34 -1.23
N PHE A 159 37.11 0.92 -0.29
CA PHE A 159 38.57 0.96 -0.36
C PHE A 159 39.16 -0.45 -0.43
N GLU A 160 40.33 -0.57 -1.07
CA GLU A 160 41.05 -1.84 -1.23
C GLU A 160 40.34 -2.89 -2.11
N THR A 161 39.30 -2.49 -2.85
CA THR A 161 38.65 -3.33 -3.86
C THR A 161 38.94 -2.86 -5.28
N SER A 162 38.71 -3.72 -6.25
CA SER A 162 38.89 -3.44 -7.66
C SER A 162 37.94 -4.31 -8.50
N PHE A 163 37.97 -4.13 -9.82
CA PHE A 163 37.25 -5.01 -10.74
C PHE A 163 37.63 -6.51 -10.58
N ALA A 164 38.82 -6.83 -10.07
CA ALA A 164 39.25 -8.21 -9.86
C ALA A 164 38.46 -8.93 -8.75
N ASP A 165 37.85 -8.19 -7.82
CA ASP A 165 37.07 -8.73 -6.71
C ASP A 165 35.62 -9.09 -7.11
N ILE A 166 35.27 -8.91 -8.39
CA ILE A 166 34.00 -9.35 -8.96
C ILE A 166 34.06 -10.85 -9.24
N ASN A 167 33.03 -11.56 -8.78
CA ASN A 167 32.74 -12.92 -9.21
C ASN A 167 32.41 -12.95 -10.69
N GLN A 168 33.36 -13.46 -11.48
CA GLN A 168 33.27 -13.44 -12.94
C GLN A 168 32.09 -14.28 -13.45
N LYS A 169 31.75 -15.38 -12.78
CA LYS A 169 30.63 -16.24 -13.19
C LYS A 169 29.29 -15.50 -13.03
N SER A 170 29.05 -14.88 -11.87
CA SER A 170 27.82 -14.14 -11.62
C SER A 170 27.73 -12.93 -12.56
N PHE A 171 28.83 -12.19 -12.75
CA PHE A 171 28.88 -11.04 -13.64
C PHE A 171 28.62 -11.41 -15.12
N GLN A 172 29.23 -12.48 -15.63
CA GLN A 172 28.97 -12.93 -17.00
C GLN A 172 27.54 -13.43 -17.18
N SER A 173 27.00 -14.15 -16.20
CA SER A 173 25.58 -14.57 -16.22
C SER A 173 24.63 -13.37 -16.34
N PHE A 174 24.91 -12.28 -15.61
CA PHE A 174 24.15 -11.04 -15.74
C PHE A 174 24.29 -10.39 -17.12
N ARG A 175 25.52 -10.34 -17.67
CA ARG A 175 25.80 -9.80 -19.01
C ARG A 175 25.11 -10.61 -20.11
N GLU A 176 25.07 -11.94 -19.98
CA GLU A 176 24.36 -12.83 -20.89
C GLU A 176 22.85 -12.62 -20.82
N TYR A 177 22.29 -12.50 -19.62
CA TYR A 177 20.88 -12.16 -19.43
C TYR A 177 20.51 -10.85 -20.14
N LEU A 178 21.33 -9.80 -19.96
CA LEU A 178 21.14 -8.51 -20.63
C LEU A 178 21.18 -8.62 -22.16
N ARG A 179 22.16 -9.36 -22.70
CA ARG A 179 22.30 -9.59 -24.14
C ARG A 179 21.10 -10.34 -24.71
N GLY A 180 20.61 -11.35 -24.00
CA GLY A 180 19.46 -12.14 -24.44
C GLY A 180 18.15 -11.37 -24.39
N PHE A 181 17.91 -10.61 -23.32
CA PHE A 181 16.64 -9.91 -23.11
C PHE A 181 16.54 -8.58 -23.85
N ASN A 182 17.64 -7.83 -23.95
CA ASN A 182 17.67 -6.55 -24.65
C ASN A 182 18.89 -6.46 -25.58
N PRO A 183 18.88 -7.16 -26.72
CA PRO A 183 20.02 -7.21 -27.64
C PRO A 183 20.47 -5.83 -28.13
N MET A 184 19.51 -4.90 -28.30
CA MET A 184 19.73 -3.54 -28.80
C MET A 184 20.31 -2.57 -27.75
N LEU A 185 20.50 -3.02 -26.51
CA LEU A 185 21.09 -2.19 -25.46
C LEU A 185 22.55 -1.85 -25.82
N GLN A 186 22.86 -0.56 -25.93
CA GLN A 186 24.21 -0.08 -26.28
C GLN A 186 25.31 -0.60 -25.35
N TYR A 187 24.96 -0.94 -24.11
CA TYR A 187 25.89 -1.48 -23.12
C TYR A 187 26.37 -2.89 -23.45
N ASN A 188 25.71 -3.62 -24.35
CA ASN A 188 26.16 -4.94 -24.80
C ASN A 188 27.47 -4.88 -25.60
N ALA A 189 27.75 -3.75 -26.27
CA ALA A 189 28.97 -3.56 -27.05
C ALA A 189 30.20 -3.15 -26.21
N LEU A 190 30.01 -2.80 -24.94
CA LEU A 190 31.09 -2.39 -24.05
C LEU A 190 31.91 -3.59 -23.58
N SER A 191 33.21 -3.39 -23.34
CA SER A 191 33.99 -4.36 -22.56
C SER A 191 33.46 -4.43 -21.12
N ASP A 192 33.81 -5.48 -20.39
CA ASP A 192 33.30 -5.69 -19.04
C ASP A 192 33.72 -4.61 -18.05
N LYS A 193 34.95 -4.10 -18.17
CA LYS A 193 35.44 -2.97 -17.36
C LYS A 193 34.68 -1.68 -17.68
N GLU A 194 34.49 -1.37 -18.97
CA GLU A 194 33.74 -0.18 -19.39
C GLU A 194 32.28 -0.27 -18.96
N PHE A 195 31.68 -1.46 -19.06
CA PHE A 195 30.33 -1.72 -18.56
C PHE A 195 30.25 -1.45 -17.06
N ALA A 196 31.18 -2.01 -16.27
CA ALA A 196 31.20 -1.82 -14.81
C ALA A 196 31.35 -0.35 -14.42
N ILE A 197 32.17 0.42 -15.13
CA ILE A 197 32.32 1.86 -14.92
C ILE A 197 31.03 2.61 -15.29
N LYS A 198 30.49 2.40 -16.50
CA LYS A 198 29.29 3.12 -16.96
C LYS A 198 28.04 2.82 -16.13
N THR A 199 27.94 1.61 -15.59
CA THR A 199 26.81 1.20 -14.75
C THR A 199 26.96 1.60 -13.29
N GLY A 200 28.14 2.08 -12.86
CA GLY A 200 28.40 2.47 -11.46
C GLY A 200 28.73 1.29 -10.54
N ILE A 201 29.04 0.12 -11.09
CA ILE A 201 29.61 -1.00 -10.34
C ILE A 201 31.01 -0.63 -9.84
N VAL A 202 31.79 0.05 -10.70
CA VAL A 202 33.13 0.56 -10.38
C VAL A 202 33.13 2.08 -10.51
N VAL A 203 33.65 2.77 -9.50
CA VAL A 203 33.87 4.22 -9.50
C VAL A 203 35.30 4.49 -9.03
N ASN A 204 36.04 5.31 -9.78
CA ASN A 204 37.46 5.62 -9.49
C ASN A 204 38.36 4.37 -9.35
N GLY A 205 38.04 3.29 -10.09
CA GLY A 205 38.79 2.03 -10.06
C GLY A 205 38.44 1.09 -8.89
N LEU A 206 37.60 1.53 -7.96
CA LEU A 206 37.13 0.78 -6.79
C LEU A 206 35.69 0.30 -7.01
N LEU A 207 35.30 -0.82 -6.37
CA LEU A 207 33.90 -1.23 -6.38
C LEU A 207 33.06 -0.28 -5.53
N THR A 208 31.83 -0.01 -5.97
CA THR A 208 30.82 0.56 -5.08
C THR A 208 30.29 -0.52 -4.14
N ILE A 209 29.72 -0.15 -2.99
CA ILE A 209 29.06 -1.11 -2.08
C ILE A 209 27.98 -1.89 -2.84
N GLY A 210 27.17 -1.22 -3.66
CA GLY A 210 26.17 -1.89 -4.50
C GLY A 210 26.80 -2.83 -5.53
N GLY A 211 27.90 -2.43 -6.18
CA GLY A 211 28.63 -3.29 -7.12
C GLY A 211 29.22 -4.53 -6.45
N LEU A 212 29.82 -4.36 -5.27
CA LEU A 212 30.37 -5.44 -4.45
C LEU A 212 29.26 -6.40 -3.99
N LEU A 213 28.16 -5.91 -3.43
CA LEU A 213 27.05 -6.77 -2.99
C LEU A 213 26.36 -7.50 -4.17
N MET A 214 26.28 -6.86 -5.34
CA MET A 214 25.60 -7.44 -6.50
C MET A 214 26.44 -8.51 -7.22
N PHE A 215 27.75 -8.32 -7.32
CA PHE A 215 28.61 -9.14 -8.18
C PHE A 215 29.93 -9.57 -7.54
N GLY A 216 30.22 -9.20 -6.29
CA GLY A 216 31.47 -9.52 -5.61
C GLY A 216 31.63 -11.02 -5.33
N ASN A 217 32.87 -11.43 -5.08
CA ASN A 217 33.14 -12.71 -4.42
C ASN A 217 32.72 -12.62 -2.95
N LEU A 218 32.13 -13.71 -2.44
CA LEU A 218 31.63 -13.76 -1.06
C LEU A 218 32.71 -13.43 -0.04
N GLU A 219 33.92 -13.93 -0.22
CA GLU A 219 35.06 -13.65 0.67
C GLU A 219 35.34 -12.14 0.80
N VAL A 220 35.17 -11.37 -0.27
CA VAL A 220 35.38 -9.93 -0.25
C VAL A 220 34.19 -9.24 0.37
N ILE A 221 32.96 -9.66 0.05
CA ILE A 221 31.75 -9.13 0.66
C ILE A 221 31.81 -9.27 2.19
N LEU A 222 32.16 -10.45 2.71
CA LEU A 222 32.21 -10.73 4.15
C LEU A 222 33.27 -9.91 4.90
N ARG A 223 34.31 -9.38 4.23
CA ARG A 223 35.26 -8.44 4.86
C ARG A 223 34.61 -7.11 5.23
N PHE A 224 33.61 -6.66 4.46
CA PHE A 224 32.96 -5.36 4.62
C PHE A 224 31.53 -5.46 5.18
N ASN A 225 30.89 -6.60 4.96
CA ASN A 225 29.56 -6.97 5.42
C ASN A 225 29.59 -8.39 6.02
N PRO A 226 30.11 -8.56 7.25
CA PRO A 226 30.28 -9.88 7.86
C PRO A 226 28.98 -10.69 8.02
N ASP A 227 27.85 -9.99 8.17
CA ASP A 227 26.52 -10.58 8.33
C ASP A 227 25.76 -10.71 6.99
N PHE A 228 26.46 -10.58 5.85
CA PHE A 228 25.84 -10.69 4.53
C PHE A 228 25.28 -12.10 4.31
N MET A 229 23.95 -12.22 4.38
CA MET A 229 23.22 -13.43 4.07
C MET A 229 21.79 -13.06 3.66
N ILE A 230 21.26 -13.77 2.67
CA ILE A 230 19.84 -13.74 2.33
C ILE A 230 19.29 -15.15 2.53
N ASP A 231 18.29 -15.28 3.37
CA ASP A 231 17.67 -16.57 3.67
C ASP A 231 16.47 -16.85 2.77
N TYR A 232 16.31 -18.12 2.37
CA TYR A 232 15.08 -18.65 1.80
C TYR A 232 14.80 -20.00 2.43
N MET A 233 13.57 -20.18 2.93
CA MET A 233 13.14 -21.45 3.52
C MET A 233 11.69 -21.78 3.17
N GLU A 234 11.42 -23.06 2.97
CA GLU A 234 10.08 -23.63 2.77
C GLU A 234 9.68 -24.37 4.04
N ILE A 235 8.55 -23.99 4.62
CA ILE A 235 8.10 -24.43 5.93
C ILE A 235 6.75 -25.13 5.75
N PRO A 236 6.65 -26.45 6.03
CA PRO A 236 5.43 -27.21 5.83
C PRO A 236 4.44 -26.97 6.98
N GLY A 237 3.81 -25.81 6.95
CA GLY A 237 2.77 -25.37 7.88
C GLY A 237 2.30 -23.96 7.55
N THR A 238 1.31 -23.47 8.29
CA THR A 238 0.84 -22.08 8.23
C THR A 238 1.59 -21.16 9.20
N THR A 239 2.33 -21.75 10.15
CA THR A 239 3.22 -21.03 11.05
C THR A 239 4.46 -21.88 11.33
N ILE A 240 5.51 -21.26 11.90
CA ILE A 240 6.71 -22.00 12.35
C ILE A 240 6.36 -23.00 13.47
N GLN A 241 5.37 -22.67 14.32
CA GLN A 241 4.98 -23.51 15.46
C GLN A 241 4.18 -24.74 15.02
N ASP A 242 3.34 -24.59 13.99
CA ASP A 242 2.50 -25.67 13.46
C ASP A 242 3.28 -26.60 12.52
N ALA A 243 4.47 -26.19 12.08
CA ALA A 243 5.25 -26.93 11.11
C ALA A 243 5.77 -28.25 11.69
N SER A 244 5.46 -29.37 11.02
CA SER A 244 5.91 -30.71 11.42
C SER A 244 7.44 -30.88 11.47
N ARG A 245 8.18 -30.00 10.80
CA ARG A 245 9.64 -29.89 10.80
C ARG A 245 10.02 -28.43 10.54
N ARG A 246 11.24 -28.05 10.92
CA ARG A 246 11.72 -26.66 10.80
C ARG A 246 11.64 -26.10 9.38
N TYR A 247 12.01 -26.91 8.38
CA TYR A 247 11.85 -26.59 6.96
C TYR A 247 11.91 -27.88 6.12
N THR A 248 11.28 -27.87 4.94
CA THR A 248 11.46 -28.90 3.89
C THR A 248 12.62 -28.56 2.96
N PHE A 249 12.92 -27.27 2.80
CA PHE A 249 14.00 -26.78 1.97
C PHE A 249 14.55 -25.46 2.54
N ARG A 250 15.86 -25.27 2.46
CA ARG A 250 16.53 -23.99 2.71
C ARG A 250 17.63 -23.83 1.66
N ILE A 251 17.77 -22.65 1.08
CA ILE A 251 18.88 -22.42 0.13
C ILE A 251 20.22 -22.48 0.85
N GLN A 252 21.27 -22.86 0.13
CA GLN A 252 22.64 -22.68 0.59
C GLN A 252 23.07 -21.21 0.42
N GLU A 253 24.14 -20.83 1.10
CA GLU A 253 24.80 -19.54 0.89
C GLU A 253 25.19 -19.36 -0.58
N GLN A 254 25.01 -18.14 -1.09
CA GLN A 254 25.34 -17.77 -2.47
C GLN A 254 26.39 -16.67 -2.47
N GLU A 255 27.09 -16.51 -3.60
CA GLU A 255 28.22 -15.58 -3.67
C GLU A 255 27.80 -14.12 -3.48
N ASN A 256 26.69 -13.72 -4.09
CA ASN A 256 26.24 -12.33 -4.16
C ASN A 256 24.73 -12.23 -4.46
N ILE A 257 24.20 -11.01 -4.45
CA ILE A 257 22.77 -10.75 -4.65
C ILE A 257 22.25 -11.29 -6.00
N TRP A 258 23.07 -11.24 -7.07
CA TRP A 258 22.65 -11.77 -8.37
C TRP A 258 22.39 -13.27 -8.32
N GLU A 259 23.24 -14.04 -7.64
CA GLU A 259 23.02 -15.48 -7.48
C GLU A 259 21.83 -15.78 -6.57
N TYR A 260 21.73 -15.09 -5.42
CA TYR A 260 20.56 -15.19 -4.53
C TYR A 260 19.25 -14.93 -5.27
N TYR A 261 19.18 -13.84 -6.04
CA TYR A 261 18.00 -13.49 -6.83
C TYR A 261 17.59 -14.63 -7.76
N ASN A 262 18.54 -15.19 -8.53
CA ASN A 262 18.24 -16.23 -9.51
C ASN A 262 17.74 -17.52 -8.84
N VAL A 263 18.41 -17.97 -7.78
CA VAL A 263 18.04 -19.20 -7.07
C VAL A 263 16.69 -19.04 -6.38
N ILE A 264 16.47 -17.92 -5.67
CA ILE A 264 15.22 -17.65 -4.96
C ILE A 264 14.06 -17.54 -5.95
N LEU A 265 14.21 -16.79 -7.04
CA LEU A 265 13.16 -16.65 -8.04
C LEU A 265 12.83 -17.98 -8.71
N GLN A 266 13.83 -18.81 -9.02
CA GLN A 266 13.59 -20.16 -9.55
C GLN A 266 12.79 -21.03 -8.58
N ARG A 267 13.05 -20.96 -7.28
CA ARG A 267 12.27 -21.69 -6.27
C ARG A 267 10.84 -21.17 -6.17
N LEU A 268 10.67 -19.85 -6.14
CA LEU A 268 9.36 -19.19 -6.04
C LEU A 268 8.44 -19.52 -7.22
N ARG A 269 8.98 -19.76 -8.43
CA ARG A 269 8.20 -20.21 -9.60
C ARG A 269 7.41 -21.50 -9.37
N ASN A 270 7.81 -22.35 -8.42
CA ASN A 270 7.10 -23.60 -8.11
C ASN A 270 5.86 -23.39 -7.22
N HIS A 271 5.72 -22.20 -6.63
CA HIS A 271 4.69 -21.91 -5.63
C HIS A 271 3.55 -21.07 -6.18
N VAL A 272 3.75 -20.40 -7.31
CA VAL A 272 2.80 -19.48 -7.92
C VAL A 272 2.57 -19.75 -9.40
N ASP A 273 1.44 -19.28 -9.92
CA ASP A 273 1.15 -19.42 -11.35
C ASP A 273 2.18 -18.66 -12.20
N ASN A 274 2.79 -19.39 -13.11
CA ASN A 274 3.81 -18.91 -14.04
C ASN A 274 3.46 -19.39 -15.47
N PRO A 275 2.35 -18.86 -16.06
CA PRO A 275 1.91 -19.28 -17.38
C PRO A 275 2.92 -18.85 -18.46
N TYR A 276 3.46 -19.83 -19.18
CA TYR A 276 4.33 -19.57 -20.33
C TYR A 276 3.47 -19.02 -21.49
N SER A 277 3.65 -17.75 -21.85
CA SER A 277 3.03 -17.15 -23.04
C SER A 277 4.10 -16.80 -24.09
N PRO A 278 4.41 -17.70 -25.03
CA PRO A 278 5.16 -17.33 -26.22
C PRO A 278 4.21 -16.55 -27.15
N ARG A 279 4.56 -15.32 -27.52
CA ARG A 279 3.87 -14.61 -28.62
C ARG A 279 4.68 -14.71 -29.92
N PRO A 280 4.00 -14.70 -31.09
CA PRO A 280 4.65 -14.80 -32.41
C PRO A 280 5.58 -13.63 -32.77
N ASP A 281 5.49 -12.50 -32.07
CA ASP A 281 6.16 -11.23 -32.38
C ASP A 281 7.43 -10.97 -31.53
N GLY A 282 7.76 -11.86 -30.58
CA GLY A 282 8.98 -11.77 -29.78
C GLY A 282 9.01 -10.61 -28.77
N ILE A 283 7.91 -9.89 -28.58
CA ILE A 283 7.78 -8.84 -27.57
C ILE A 283 7.14 -9.48 -26.33
N ALA A 284 7.89 -9.52 -25.22
CA ALA A 284 7.35 -9.98 -23.94
C ALA A 284 6.14 -9.10 -23.56
N PRO A 285 4.97 -9.69 -23.22
CA PRO A 285 3.85 -8.93 -22.70
C PRO A 285 4.26 -8.16 -21.44
N GLU A 286 3.54 -7.07 -21.12
CA GLU A 286 3.41 -6.61 -19.74
C GLU A 286 2.77 -7.76 -18.94
N ASP A 287 3.61 -8.65 -18.42
CA ASP A 287 3.21 -9.91 -17.81
C ASP A 287 2.59 -9.66 -16.44
N ASN A 288 1.25 -9.62 -16.37
CA ASN A 288 0.49 -9.45 -15.12
C ASN A 288 0.23 -10.80 -14.43
N SER A 289 1.21 -11.69 -14.32
CA SER A 289 1.09 -12.99 -13.66
C SER A 289 1.50 -12.95 -12.18
N GLN A 290 1.14 -13.99 -11.42
CA GLN A 290 1.52 -14.10 -10.00
C GLN A 290 3.04 -14.06 -9.82
N ILE A 291 3.80 -14.73 -10.69
CA ILE A 291 5.26 -14.69 -10.65
C ILE A 291 5.84 -13.28 -10.86
N TYR A 292 5.14 -12.42 -11.59
CA TYR A 292 5.57 -11.04 -11.80
C TYR A 292 5.42 -10.20 -10.52
N CYS A 293 4.29 -10.34 -9.80
CA CYS A 293 4.10 -9.74 -8.48
C CYS A 293 5.20 -10.20 -7.50
N ILE A 294 5.49 -11.50 -7.49
CA ILE A 294 6.54 -12.10 -6.65
C ILE A 294 7.94 -11.62 -7.04
N ARG A 295 8.21 -11.47 -8.34
CA ARG A 295 9.48 -10.94 -8.83
C ARG A 295 9.67 -9.49 -8.39
N GLU A 296 8.64 -8.66 -8.51
CA GLU A 296 8.67 -7.27 -8.04
C GLU A 296 8.88 -7.20 -6.53
N ALA A 297 8.20 -8.06 -5.75
CA ALA A 297 8.41 -8.17 -4.32
C ALA A 297 9.85 -8.57 -3.95
N LEU A 298 10.41 -9.56 -4.64
CA LEU A 298 11.80 -9.99 -4.42
C LEU A 298 12.80 -8.87 -4.76
N VAL A 299 12.60 -8.16 -5.87
CA VAL A 299 13.47 -7.03 -6.25
C VAL A 299 13.35 -5.91 -5.23
N ASN A 300 12.14 -5.59 -4.78
CA ASN A 300 11.93 -4.57 -3.74
C ASN A 300 12.55 -4.98 -2.42
N MET A 301 12.44 -6.27 -2.03
CA MET A 301 13.15 -6.80 -0.86
C MET A 301 14.66 -6.56 -0.99
N LEU A 302 15.29 -6.94 -2.10
CA LEU A 302 16.74 -6.79 -2.29
C LEU A 302 17.18 -5.31 -2.39
N ALA A 303 16.44 -4.48 -3.13
CA ALA A 303 16.76 -3.07 -3.30
C ALA A 303 16.57 -2.26 -2.01
N HIS A 304 15.65 -2.67 -1.14
CA HIS A 304 15.37 -2.03 0.13
C HIS A 304 15.96 -2.77 1.33
N ALA A 305 16.81 -3.78 1.15
CA ALA A 305 17.44 -4.47 2.27
C ALA A 305 18.51 -3.62 2.97
N ASP A 306 18.61 -3.76 4.29
CA ASP A 306 19.72 -3.22 5.08
C ASP A 306 20.78 -4.31 5.30
N TYR A 307 21.74 -4.39 4.38
CA TYR A 307 22.83 -5.39 4.38
C TYR A 307 23.87 -5.18 5.49
N PHE A 308 23.69 -4.19 6.36
CA PHE A 308 24.56 -3.92 7.52
C PHE A 308 23.85 -4.22 8.85
N SER A 309 22.67 -4.82 8.79
CA SER A 309 21.91 -5.28 9.95
C SER A 309 22.22 -6.75 10.25
N GLU A 310 22.24 -7.09 11.53
CA GLU A 310 22.29 -8.48 12.02
C GLU A 310 21.00 -9.25 11.69
N ILE A 311 19.89 -8.54 11.44
CA ILE A 311 18.65 -9.16 10.95
C ILE A 311 18.78 -9.40 9.44
N HIS A 312 18.87 -10.67 9.05
CA HIS A 312 18.97 -11.06 7.65
C HIS A 312 17.67 -10.88 6.88
N SER A 313 17.81 -10.52 5.59
CA SER A 313 16.68 -10.53 4.65
C SER A 313 16.24 -11.97 4.43
N THR A 314 14.94 -12.27 4.60
CA THR A 314 14.44 -13.65 4.63
C THR A 314 13.18 -13.81 3.81
N VAL A 315 13.15 -14.81 2.94
CA VAL A 315 11.93 -15.29 2.28
C VAL A 315 11.47 -16.59 2.94
N ARG A 316 10.22 -16.63 3.40
CA ARG A 316 9.60 -17.84 3.94
C ARG A 316 8.40 -18.23 3.09
N VAL A 317 8.36 -19.47 2.64
CA VAL A 317 7.21 -20.03 1.93
C VAL A 317 6.51 -20.99 2.88
N PHE A 318 5.27 -20.67 3.23
CA PHE A 318 4.37 -21.48 4.03
C PHE A 318 3.31 -22.13 3.12
N ASP A 319 2.48 -23.00 3.69
CA ASP A 319 1.46 -23.72 2.93
C ASP A 319 0.38 -22.80 2.33
N ASP A 320 0.13 -21.66 2.98
CA ASP A 320 -0.94 -20.71 2.63
C ASP A 320 -0.45 -19.29 2.37
N HIS A 321 0.85 -18.99 2.48
CA HIS A 321 1.38 -17.66 2.16
C HIS A 321 2.89 -17.65 1.86
N ILE A 322 3.36 -16.59 1.23
CA ILE A 322 4.78 -16.28 1.01
C ILE A 322 5.12 -14.97 1.70
N GLN A 323 6.12 -14.98 2.55
CA GLN A 323 6.53 -13.85 3.37
C GLN A 323 7.92 -13.36 2.96
N PHE A 324 8.04 -12.07 2.66
CA PHE A 324 9.30 -11.37 2.39
C PHE A 324 9.62 -10.45 3.56
N GLN A 325 10.74 -10.69 4.23
CA GLN A 325 11.18 -9.92 5.40
C GLN A 325 12.49 -9.18 5.11
N ASN A 326 12.55 -7.92 5.53
CA ASN A 326 13.78 -7.13 5.60
C ASN A 326 13.99 -6.54 6.99
N ALA A 327 15.25 -6.21 7.29
CA ALA A 327 15.58 -5.32 8.39
C ALA A 327 15.16 -3.86 8.08
N GLY A 328 14.92 -3.11 9.14
CA GLY A 328 14.48 -1.71 9.12
C GLY A 328 13.03 -1.51 8.65
N ARG A 329 12.57 -0.27 8.78
CA ARG A 329 11.19 0.12 8.47
C ARG A 329 10.86 0.03 6.98
N PHE A 330 9.59 -0.15 6.63
CA PHE A 330 9.14 -0.07 5.26
C PHE A 330 9.41 1.34 4.70
N PRO A 331 9.91 1.47 3.46
CA PRO A 331 10.42 2.74 2.91
C PRO A 331 9.37 3.83 2.70
N VAL A 332 8.09 3.46 2.67
CA VAL A 332 6.96 4.36 2.45
C VAL A 332 6.03 4.24 3.66
N ASP A 333 5.38 5.33 4.04
CA ASP A 333 4.32 5.25 5.04
C ASP A 333 3.21 4.31 4.56
N LEU A 334 2.77 3.39 5.42
CA LEU A 334 1.77 2.39 5.08
C LEU A 334 0.43 3.04 4.67
N GLU A 335 0.10 4.20 5.23
CA GLU A 335 -1.09 4.98 4.86
C GLU A 335 -1.02 5.58 3.45
N MET A 336 0.19 5.71 2.91
CA MET A 336 0.50 6.29 1.59
C MET A 336 0.76 5.23 0.52
N VAL A 337 0.74 3.94 0.89
CA VAL A 337 0.90 2.81 -0.05
C VAL A 337 -0.21 2.85 -1.09
N GLY A 338 0.16 2.88 -2.37
CA GLY A 338 -0.78 3.01 -3.51
C GLY A 338 -1.27 4.45 -3.78
N ARG A 339 -0.81 5.45 -3.02
CA ARG A 339 -1.14 6.88 -3.22
C ARG A 339 0.05 7.74 -3.64
N THR A 340 1.27 7.26 -3.36
CA THR A 340 2.51 7.98 -3.65
C THR A 340 3.21 7.44 -4.89
N LEU A 341 3.62 8.35 -5.79
CA LEU A 341 4.31 8.03 -7.05
C LEU A 341 5.85 7.90 -6.92
N VAL A 342 6.42 8.26 -5.76
CA VAL A 342 7.88 8.34 -5.55
C VAL A 342 8.29 7.49 -4.35
N SER A 343 9.04 6.41 -4.61
CA SER A 343 9.74 5.63 -3.59
C SER A 343 11.25 5.73 -3.85
N GLN A 344 12.02 6.08 -2.81
CA GLN A 344 13.48 6.06 -2.88
C GLN A 344 14.01 4.74 -2.26
N PRO A 345 14.77 3.92 -3.02
CA PRO A 345 15.34 2.69 -2.48
C PRO A 345 16.47 2.94 -1.48
N ARG A 346 16.62 2.03 -0.49
CA ARG A 346 17.82 2.02 0.39
C ARG A 346 19.08 1.90 -0.46
N ASN A 347 19.03 1.03 -1.46
CA ASN A 347 20.13 0.73 -2.37
C ASN A 347 19.77 1.07 -3.83
N PRO A 348 19.88 2.35 -4.25
CA PRO A 348 19.53 2.77 -5.60
C PRO A 348 20.38 2.13 -6.70
N ASN A 349 21.65 1.79 -6.42
CA ASN A 349 22.47 1.05 -7.38
C ASN A 349 21.94 -0.35 -7.64
N LEU A 350 21.53 -1.06 -6.59
CA LEU A 350 20.95 -2.40 -6.73
C LEU A 350 19.65 -2.34 -7.56
N LEU A 351 18.76 -1.40 -7.22
CA LEU A 351 17.54 -1.20 -8.03
C LEU A 351 17.87 -0.84 -9.48
N ARG A 352 18.87 0.01 -9.70
CA ARG A 352 19.33 0.39 -11.04
C ARG A 352 19.85 -0.81 -11.84
N PHE A 353 20.54 -1.76 -11.22
CA PHE A 353 21.00 -2.99 -11.89
C PHE A 353 19.83 -3.86 -12.32
N PHE A 354 18.82 -4.05 -11.47
CA PHE A 354 17.59 -4.77 -11.84
C PHE A 354 16.78 -4.04 -12.92
N LYS A 355 16.71 -2.71 -12.87
CA LYS A 355 16.08 -1.87 -13.90
C LYS A 355 16.81 -1.95 -15.24
N LEU A 356 18.15 -1.99 -15.21
CA LEU A 356 18.97 -2.17 -16.42
C LEU A 356 18.65 -3.50 -17.10
N ALA A 357 18.43 -4.54 -16.29
CA ALA A 357 17.98 -5.85 -16.73
C ALA A 357 16.48 -5.92 -17.06
N ARG A 358 15.73 -4.82 -16.91
CA ARG A 358 14.26 -4.77 -17.06
C ARG A 358 13.53 -5.84 -16.23
N ILE A 359 14.16 -6.26 -15.13
CA ILE A 359 13.59 -7.18 -14.15
C ILE A 359 12.57 -6.45 -13.27
N SER A 360 12.77 -5.13 -13.08
CA SER A 360 11.82 -4.18 -12.49
C SER A 360 11.70 -2.95 -13.39
N GLU A 361 10.54 -2.28 -13.36
CA GLU A 361 10.22 -1.14 -14.24
C GLU A 361 10.68 0.21 -13.69
N ASN A 362 10.75 1.21 -14.57
CA ASN A 362 11.35 2.51 -14.25
C ASN A 362 10.43 3.55 -13.59
N GLY A 363 9.11 3.33 -13.49
CA GLY A 363 8.17 4.26 -12.84
C GLY A 363 7.69 3.70 -11.50
N GLY A 364 7.38 4.55 -10.51
CA GLY A 364 7.01 4.19 -9.13
C GLY A 364 5.74 3.34 -8.93
N TYR A 365 5.38 2.51 -9.89
CA TYR A 365 4.26 1.55 -9.92
C TYR A 365 4.61 0.18 -9.30
N GLY A 366 5.79 0.02 -8.69
CA GLY A 366 6.23 -1.27 -8.11
C GLY A 366 5.26 -1.80 -7.04
N ILE A 367 4.70 -0.90 -6.23
CA ILE A 367 3.69 -1.23 -5.23
C ILE A 367 2.38 -1.68 -5.90
N ASP A 368 1.93 -1.00 -6.96
CA ASP A 368 0.67 -1.34 -7.63
C ASP A 368 0.68 -2.76 -8.20
N LYS A 369 1.86 -3.23 -8.64
CA LYS A 369 2.05 -4.62 -9.10
C LYS A 369 1.96 -5.62 -7.97
N ILE A 370 2.54 -5.30 -6.82
CA ILE A 370 2.40 -6.12 -5.61
C ILE A 370 0.91 -6.21 -5.23
N LEU A 371 0.19 -5.07 -5.23
CA LEU A 371 -1.23 -5.01 -4.91
C LEU A 371 -2.14 -5.68 -5.97
N ASN A 372 -1.69 -5.78 -7.22
CA ASN A 372 -2.40 -6.51 -8.27
C ASN A 372 -2.57 -8.01 -7.96
N TRP A 373 -1.81 -8.55 -6.99
CA TRP A 373 -1.99 -9.90 -6.48
C TRP A 373 -3.45 -10.22 -6.15
N ARG A 374 -4.17 -9.28 -5.52
CA ARG A 374 -5.60 -9.43 -5.20
C ARG A 374 -6.47 -9.67 -6.42
N ASN A 375 -6.19 -8.97 -7.52
CA ASN A 375 -6.93 -9.16 -8.76
C ASN A 375 -6.64 -10.54 -9.40
N LEU A 376 -5.43 -11.06 -9.22
CA LEU A 376 -5.00 -12.34 -9.80
C LEU A 376 -5.45 -13.55 -8.99
N THR A 377 -5.46 -13.46 -7.66
CA THR A 377 -5.68 -14.61 -6.76
C THR A 377 -6.96 -14.50 -5.94
N GLY A 378 -7.51 -13.29 -5.79
CA GLY A 378 -8.57 -12.98 -4.84
C GLY A 378 -8.08 -12.89 -3.38
N CYS A 379 -6.77 -12.95 -3.14
CA CYS A 379 -6.15 -12.89 -1.82
C CYS A 379 -5.44 -11.55 -1.61
N GLU A 380 -5.47 -10.99 -0.39
CA GLU A 380 -4.78 -9.73 -0.09
C GLU A 380 -3.27 -9.93 0.08
N VAL A 381 -2.53 -8.83 -0.05
CA VAL A 381 -1.14 -8.71 0.39
C VAL A 381 -1.12 -7.89 1.68
N ASP A 382 -0.56 -8.46 2.73
CA ASP A 382 -0.43 -7.80 4.03
C ASP A 382 0.97 -7.21 4.15
N ILE A 383 1.06 -5.91 4.50
CA ILE A 383 2.34 -5.24 4.74
C ILE A 383 2.39 -4.84 6.22
N GLN A 384 3.40 -5.33 6.93
CA GLN A 384 3.67 -5.00 8.33
C GLN A 384 5.03 -4.36 8.45
N SER A 385 5.16 -3.36 9.32
CA SER A 385 6.45 -2.72 9.56
C SER A 385 6.54 -2.11 10.93
N ASP A 386 7.69 -2.27 11.56
CA ASP A 386 8.15 -1.52 12.73
C ASP A 386 9.47 -0.81 12.41
N ILE A 387 10.18 -0.30 13.42
CA ILE A 387 11.46 0.42 13.27
C ILE A 387 12.60 -0.51 12.80
N THR A 388 12.54 -1.78 13.18
CA THR A 388 13.61 -2.77 13.06
C THR A 388 13.38 -3.79 11.96
N LYS A 389 12.14 -3.96 11.50
CA LYS A 389 11.75 -4.96 10.53
C LYS A 389 10.57 -4.49 9.67
N SER A 390 10.57 -4.94 8.42
CA SER A 390 9.45 -4.84 7.49
C SER A 390 9.15 -6.19 6.86
N GLU A 391 7.87 -6.43 6.57
CA GLU A 391 7.37 -7.70 6.08
C GLU A 391 6.24 -7.49 5.06
N VAL A 392 6.33 -8.21 3.94
CA VAL A 392 5.30 -8.25 2.89
C VAL A 392 4.86 -9.70 2.71
N THR A 393 3.57 -9.96 2.94
CA THR A 393 3.00 -11.30 2.97
C THR A 393 1.96 -11.47 1.86
N PHE A 394 2.22 -12.39 0.94
CA PHE A 394 1.33 -12.78 -0.14
C PHE A 394 0.52 -14.00 0.29
N ASN A 395 -0.77 -13.82 0.58
CA ASN A 395 -1.66 -14.94 0.88
C ASN A 395 -1.92 -15.77 -0.40
N LEU A 396 -1.75 -17.09 -0.31
CA LEU A 396 -1.96 -18.03 -1.40
C LEU A 396 -3.38 -18.61 -1.35
N PRO A 397 -4.02 -18.85 -2.51
CA PRO A 397 -5.30 -19.53 -2.55
C PRO A 397 -5.13 -21.00 -2.10
N ARG A 398 -6.02 -21.48 -1.21
CA ARG A 398 -5.98 -22.87 -0.72
C ARG A 398 -6.01 -23.86 -1.88
N ARG A 399 -4.94 -24.64 -2.06
CA ARG A 399 -4.86 -25.76 -3.00
C ARG A 399 -5.75 -26.91 -2.51
N GLY A 400 -7.05 -26.85 -2.79
CA GLY A 400 -7.96 -27.94 -2.41
C GLY A 400 -9.41 -27.52 -2.13
N LEU A 401 -10.08 -26.94 -3.10
CA LEU A 401 -11.51 -27.12 -3.32
C LEU A 401 -11.72 -26.88 -4.82
N ASN A 402 -12.45 -27.77 -5.49
CA ASN A 402 -12.94 -27.56 -6.85
C ASN A 402 -13.72 -26.23 -6.89
N ARG A 403 -13.01 -25.13 -7.09
CA ARG A 403 -13.58 -23.92 -7.64
C ARG A 403 -13.59 -24.20 -9.13
N GLN A 404 -14.77 -24.33 -9.71
CA GLN A 404 -14.92 -24.08 -11.13
C GLN A 404 -14.21 -22.76 -11.39
N LEU A 405 -13.04 -22.84 -12.01
CA LEU A 405 -12.42 -21.69 -12.65
C LEU A 405 -13.54 -21.09 -13.53
N PRO A 406 -13.77 -19.77 -13.48
CA PRO A 406 -14.50 -19.17 -14.58
C PRO A 406 -13.80 -19.61 -15.88
N PRO A 407 -14.55 -20.03 -16.91
CA PRO A 407 -13.95 -20.63 -18.09
C PRO A 407 -12.84 -19.73 -18.62
N VAL A 408 -11.74 -20.35 -19.02
CA VAL A 408 -10.64 -19.71 -19.75
C VAL A 408 -11.28 -18.88 -20.87
N VAL A 409 -11.20 -17.56 -20.74
CA VAL A 409 -11.71 -16.63 -21.76
C VAL A 409 -10.89 -16.88 -23.01
N ASN A 410 -11.51 -17.52 -24.00
CA ASN A 410 -10.86 -17.77 -25.28
C ASN A 410 -10.54 -16.43 -25.94
N GLN A 411 -9.41 -16.32 -26.66
CA GLN A 411 -8.99 -15.09 -27.32
C GLN A 411 -10.01 -14.52 -28.33
N GLY A 412 -10.98 -15.33 -28.79
CA GLY A 412 -12.14 -14.86 -29.55
C GLY A 412 -13.07 -13.95 -28.76
N GLU A 413 -13.24 -14.18 -27.45
CA GLU A 413 -14.13 -13.36 -26.59
C GLU A 413 -13.53 -11.99 -26.26
N LEU A 414 -12.20 -11.84 -26.30
CA LEU A 414 -11.52 -10.55 -26.14
C LEU A 414 -11.62 -9.68 -27.41
N GLN A 415 -11.61 -10.30 -28.60
CA GLN A 415 -11.91 -9.63 -29.87
C GLN A 415 -13.38 -9.23 -29.95
N ASP A 416 -14.29 -10.13 -29.56
CA ASP A 416 -15.72 -9.83 -29.50
C ASP A 416 -16.04 -8.72 -28.47
N ALA A 417 -15.33 -8.66 -27.35
CA ALA A 417 -15.50 -7.61 -26.35
C ALA A 417 -14.98 -6.24 -26.82
N ALA A 418 -13.88 -6.20 -27.58
CA ALA A 418 -13.37 -4.98 -28.20
C ALA A 418 -14.31 -4.48 -29.30
N GLN A 419 -14.80 -5.39 -30.16
CA GLN A 419 -15.75 -5.08 -31.22
C GLN A 419 -17.12 -4.68 -30.67
N GLU A 420 -17.59 -5.30 -29.58
CA GLU A 420 -18.78 -4.86 -28.85
C GLU A 420 -18.61 -3.48 -28.23
N ARG A 421 -17.42 -3.15 -27.70
CA ARG A 421 -17.15 -1.84 -27.11
C ARG A 421 -17.15 -0.73 -28.15
N GLU A 422 -16.48 -0.95 -29.28
CA GLU A 422 -16.46 -0.01 -30.40
C GLU A 422 -17.85 0.18 -31.03
N ALA A 423 -18.61 -0.92 -31.17
CA ALA A 423 -19.99 -0.86 -31.61
C ALA A 423 -20.89 -0.14 -30.60
N ALA A 424 -20.70 -0.33 -29.29
CA ALA A 424 -21.45 0.38 -28.25
C ALA A 424 -21.18 1.89 -28.27
N GLU A 425 -19.92 2.31 -28.41
CA GLU A 425 -19.55 3.73 -28.53
C GLU A 425 -20.14 4.35 -29.81
N THR A 426 -20.13 3.62 -30.91
CA THR A 426 -20.75 4.05 -32.18
C THR A 426 -22.27 4.18 -32.07
N ILE A 427 -22.95 3.25 -31.39
CA ILE A 427 -24.40 3.32 -31.13
C ILE A 427 -24.73 4.58 -30.33
N LEU A 428 -23.99 4.87 -29.25
CA LEU A 428 -24.23 6.06 -28.43
C LEU A 428 -24.02 7.36 -29.22
N ARG A 429 -23.02 7.42 -30.10
CA ARG A 429 -22.79 8.56 -31.00
C ARG A 429 -23.94 8.77 -31.98
N LEU A 430 -24.38 7.71 -32.68
CA LEU A 430 -25.48 7.79 -33.64
C LEU A 430 -26.81 8.17 -32.97
N ILE A 431 -27.04 7.69 -31.74
CA ILE A 431 -28.21 8.08 -30.94
C ILE A 431 -28.12 9.54 -30.49
N LYS A 432 -26.92 10.06 -30.20
CA LYS A 432 -26.72 11.48 -29.87
C LYS A 432 -27.04 12.38 -31.07
N GLU A 433 -26.76 11.92 -32.28
CA GLU A 433 -27.02 12.65 -33.53
C GLU A 433 -28.49 12.54 -33.99
N ASN A 434 -29.13 11.38 -33.76
CA ASN A 434 -30.54 11.14 -34.07
C ASN A 434 -31.20 10.27 -33.00
N ASP A 435 -31.91 10.92 -32.08
CA ASP A 435 -32.61 10.29 -30.96
C ASP A 435 -33.76 9.36 -31.39
N LYS A 436 -34.14 9.35 -32.66
CA LYS A 436 -35.19 8.48 -33.24
C LYS A 436 -34.64 7.33 -34.08
N ILE A 437 -33.31 7.19 -34.18
CA ILE A 437 -32.70 6.17 -35.03
C ILE A 437 -33.25 4.77 -34.71
N SER A 438 -33.70 4.08 -35.76
CA SER A 438 -34.28 2.74 -35.65
C SER A 438 -33.18 1.69 -35.52
N ILE A 439 -33.55 0.53 -34.95
CA ILE A 439 -32.63 -0.61 -34.86
C ILE A 439 -32.19 -1.09 -36.25
N SER A 440 -33.03 -0.92 -37.29
CA SER A 440 -32.65 -1.27 -38.66
C SER A 440 -31.57 -0.34 -39.19
N GLU A 441 -31.69 0.97 -38.98
CA GLU A 441 -30.68 1.95 -39.40
C GLU A 441 -29.35 1.76 -38.64
N LEU A 442 -29.40 1.40 -37.35
CA LEU A 442 -28.20 1.03 -36.58
C LEU A 442 -27.52 -0.24 -37.10
N THR A 443 -28.31 -1.21 -37.56
CA THR A 443 -27.80 -2.45 -38.18
C THR A 443 -27.06 -2.12 -39.47
N ASP A 444 -27.65 -1.28 -40.33
CA ASP A 444 -27.09 -0.91 -41.63
C ASP A 444 -25.83 -0.03 -41.48
N ALA A 445 -25.79 0.85 -40.47
CA ALA A 445 -24.66 1.75 -40.23
C ALA A 445 -23.44 1.06 -39.60
N ILE A 446 -23.64 0.02 -38.78
CA ILE A 446 -22.57 -0.64 -38.02
C ILE A 446 -22.15 -1.97 -38.68
N GLY A 447 -22.98 -2.52 -39.57
CA GLY A 447 -22.71 -3.80 -40.25
C GLY A 447 -22.86 -5.04 -39.37
N LEU A 448 -23.50 -4.91 -38.20
CA LEU A 448 -23.77 -6.01 -37.28
C LEU A 448 -25.21 -6.48 -37.39
N SER A 449 -25.47 -7.75 -37.06
CA SER A 449 -26.83 -8.31 -37.09
C SER A 449 -27.80 -7.63 -36.11
N LYS A 450 -29.10 -7.64 -36.42
CA LYS A 450 -30.14 -7.10 -35.52
C LYS A 450 -30.10 -7.71 -34.11
N SER A 451 -29.73 -8.98 -33.96
CA SER A 451 -29.59 -9.62 -32.65
C SER A 451 -28.40 -9.07 -31.87
N SER A 452 -27.26 -8.83 -32.53
CA SER A 452 -26.07 -8.23 -31.91
C SER A 452 -26.34 -6.79 -31.44
N ILE A 453 -26.97 -5.97 -32.27
CA ILE A 453 -27.35 -4.59 -31.91
C ILE A 453 -28.32 -4.57 -30.72
N ASN A 454 -29.32 -5.46 -30.71
CA ASN A 454 -30.26 -5.56 -29.58
C ASN A 454 -29.57 -6.02 -28.28
N ARG A 455 -28.57 -6.91 -28.36
CA ARG A 455 -27.77 -7.33 -27.19
C ARG A 455 -27.00 -6.15 -26.60
N ILE A 456 -26.31 -5.38 -27.44
CA ILE A 456 -25.51 -4.23 -27.00
C ILE A 456 -26.42 -3.13 -26.42
N ILE A 457 -27.56 -2.83 -27.06
CA ILE A 457 -28.54 -1.86 -26.56
C ILE A 457 -29.10 -2.29 -25.19
N SER A 458 -29.40 -3.57 -24.98
CA SER A 458 -29.87 -4.06 -23.68
C SER A 458 -28.80 -3.87 -22.60
N LYS A 459 -27.53 -4.16 -22.91
CA LYS A 459 -26.41 -3.91 -21.99
C LYS A 459 -26.24 -2.43 -21.67
N LEU A 460 -26.35 -1.54 -22.67
CA LEU A 460 -26.31 -0.09 -22.46
C LEU A 460 -27.47 0.43 -21.60
N LYS A 461 -28.65 -0.21 -21.67
CA LYS A 461 -29.78 0.08 -20.78
C LYS A 461 -29.53 -0.41 -19.35
N ASP A 462 -29.02 -1.61 -19.20
CA ASP A 462 -28.70 -2.20 -17.90
C ASP A 462 -27.59 -1.40 -17.18
N ASP A 463 -26.62 -0.89 -17.94
CA ASP A 463 -25.55 -0.01 -17.46
C ASP A 463 -26.03 1.44 -17.20
N GLY A 464 -27.32 1.74 -17.45
CA GLY A 464 -27.90 3.06 -17.26
C GLY A 464 -27.39 4.14 -18.22
N LYS A 465 -26.70 3.75 -19.31
CA LYS A 465 -26.13 4.65 -20.33
C LYS A 465 -27.10 5.02 -21.44
N LEU A 466 -28.24 4.34 -21.52
CA LEU A 466 -29.25 4.56 -22.55
C LEU A 466 -30.63 4.20 -22.02
N THR A 467 -31.64 5.02 -22.31
CA THR A 467 -33.05 4.72 -22.00
C THR A 467 -33.90 4.93 -23.25
N ARG A 468 -34.99 4.16 -23.43
CA ARG A 468 -35.96 4.42 -24.51
C ARG A 468 -37.30 4.83 -23.92
N ILE A 469 -37.84 5.96 -24.38
CA ILE A 469 -39.15 6.46 -23.97
C ILE A 469 -40.11 6.42 -25.17
N GLY A 470 -41.25 5.75 -25.00
CA GLY A 470 -42.29 5.59 -26.04
C GLY A 470 -42.39 4.17 -26.60
N THR A 471 -43.27 3.98 -27.58
CA THR A 471 -43.54 2.66 -28.18
C THR A 471 -42.44 2.23 -29.15
N ALA A 472 -42.36 0.95 -29.49
CA ALA A 472 -41.33 0.42 -30.39
C ALA A 472 -41.26 1.13 -31.77
N ARG A 473 -42.39 1.71 -32.23
CA ARG A 473 -42.49 2.45 -33.51
C ARG A 473 -42.27 3.96 -33.39
N ASN A 474 -42.62 4.60 -32.26
CA ASN A 474 -42.58 6.07 -32.10
C ASN A 474 -41.73 6.56 -30.91
N GLY A 475 -40.95 5.68 -30.29
CA GLY A 475 -40.15 6.01 -29.09
C GLY A 475 -38.76 6.55 -29.40
N VAL A 476 -38.33 7.53 -28.62
CA VAL A 476 -37.03 8.19 -28.67
C VAL A 476 -36.04 7.57 -27.69
N TRP A 477 -34.76 7.64 -28.04
CA TRP A 477 -33.63 7.25 -27.21
C TRP A 477 -33.13 8.45 -26.42
N LEU A 478 -32.96 8.28 -25.11
CA LEU A 478 -32.41 9.30 -24.22
C LEU A 478 -31.08 8.81 -23.67
N LEU A 479 -30.06 9.64 -23.85
CA LEU A 479 -28.79 9.54 -23.15
C LEU A 479 -28.95 10.22 -21.78
N PRO A 480 -28.29 9.73 -20.72
CA PRO A 480 -28.23 10.44 -19.45
C PRO A 480 -27.63 11.84 -19.67
N PRO A 481 -28.09 12.87 -18.94
CA PRO A 481 -27.50 14.20 -19.07
C PRO A 481 -25.99 14.15 -18.82
N GLU A 482 -25.21 14.86 -19.65
CA GLU A 482 -23.76 15.02 -19.44
C GLU A 482 -23.53 15.58 -18.04
N ARG A 483 -22.76 14.84 -17.24
CA ARG A 483 -22.44 15.23 -15.86
C ARG A 483 -21.45 16.39 -15.91
N ASN A 484 -21.91 17.58 -15.55
CA ASN A 484 -21.00 18.64 -15.14
C ASN A 484 -20.37 18.24 -13.80
N ASP A 485 -19.06 17.95 -13.81
CA ASP A 485 -18.27 17.57 -12.64
C ASP A 485 -18.24 18.63 -11.51
N SER A 486 -18.89 19.79 -11.72
CA SER A 486 -19.00 20.86 -10.73
C SER A 486 -20.10 20.65 -9.68
N GLU A 487 -21.09 19.78 -9.90
CA GLU A 487 -22.20 19.57 -8.93
C GLU A 487 -22.05 18.30 -8.07
N MET A 488 -20.99 17.50 -8.26
CA MET A 488 -20.72 16.30 -7.44
C MET A 488 -20.02 16.62 -6.10
N HIS A 489 -19.67 17.89 -5.85
CA HIS A 489 -19.05 18.33 -4.59
C HIS A 489 -20.02 18.47 -3.42
N SER A 490 -21.34 18.28 -3.59
CA SER A 490 -22.32 18.47 -2.51
C SER A 490 -22.98 17.19 -1.98
N VAL A 491 -22.56 15.99 -2.39
CA VAL A 491 -23.13 14.72 -1.88
C VAL A 491 -22.08 13.68 -1.44
N VAL A 492 -20.79 14.04 -1.46
CA VAL A 492 -19.75 13.20 -0.84
C VAL A 492 -19.71 13.57 0.65
N MET A 493 -20.21 12.67 1.51
CA MET A 493 -19.75 12.68 2.89
C MET A 493 -18.30 12.22 2.90
N GLU A 494 -17.43 13.02 3.50
CA GLU A 494 -16.03 12.65 3.72
C GLU A 494 -15.94 11.33 4.52
N PRO A 495 -14.89 10.52 4.33
CA PRO A 495 -14.76 9.19 4.95
C PRO A 495 -14.56 9.19 6.48
N GLU A 496 -14.76 10.30 7.17
CA GLU A 496 -14.46 10.46 8.60
C GLU A 496 -15.70 10.52 9.52
N THR A 497 -16.92 10.28 9.02
CA THR A 497 -18.11 10.21 9.89
C THR A 497 -18.79 8.85 9.88
N ILE A 498 -18.03 7.79 10.15
CA ILE A 498 -18.61 6.53 10.63
C ILE A 498 -17.78 6.08 11.83
N TYR A 499 -17.93 6.71 12.99
CA TYR A 499 -17.74 6.09 14.31
C TYR A 499 -18.17 7.09 15.39
N GLY A 500 -19.48 7.19 15.61
CA GLY A 500 -20.05 7.94 16.72
C GLY A 500 -21.41 7.36 17.09
N ALA A 501 -21.44 6.46 18.07
CA ALA A 501 -22.60 5.90 18.78
C ALA A 501 -23.82 5.38 17.96
N GLU A 502 -23.80 5.45 16.64
CA GLU A 502 -24.93 5.14 15.78
C GLU A 502 -24.74 3.75 15.16
N THR A 503 -25.69 2.85 15.43
CA THR A 503 -25.63 1.47 14.95
C THR A 503 -25.72 1.42 13.42
N LEU A 504 -25.11 0.41 12.80
CA LEU A 504 -25.22 0.17 11.36
C LEU A 504 -26.69 0.12 10.89
N SER A 505 -27.59 -0.41 11.72
CA SER A 505 -29.04 -0.39 11.50
C SER A 505 -29.62 1.02 11.40
N GLN A 506 -29.21 1.96 12.25
CA GLN A 506 -29.65 3.37 12.20
C GLN A 506 -29.11 4.10 10.97
N THR A 507 -27.86 3.80 10.58
CA THR A 507 -27.25 4.33 9.36
C THR A 507 -28.02 3.89 8.12
N ILE A 508 -28.36 2.59 8.03
CA ILE A 508 -29.16 2.04 6.93
C ILE A 508 -30.54 2.69 6.87
N LEU A 509 -31.21 2.90 8.01
CA LEU A 509 -32.51 3.58 8.05
C LEU A 509 -32.42 5.04 7.58
N LYS A 510 -31.36 5.78 7.94
CA LYS A 510 -31.11 7.14 7.44
C LYS A 510 -30.85 7.19 5.93
N MET A 511 -30.09 6.23 5.41
CA MET A 511 -29.85 6.12 3.97
C MET A 511 -31.15 5.86 3.20
N ILE A 512 -31.98 4.96 3.73
CA ILE A 512 -33.28 4.62 3.15
C ILE A 512 -34.26 5.79 3.25
N SER A 513 -34.27 6.55 4.35
CA SER A 513 -35.17 7.70 4.50
C SER A 513 -34.83 8.83 3.52
N ARG A 514 -33.55 9.01 3.19
CA ARG A 514 -33.07 9.97 2.18
C ARG A 514 -33.29 9.49 0.74
N ASN A 515 -33.16 8.18 0.48
CA ASN A 515 -33.44 7.59 -0.82
C ASN A 515 -34.24 6.29 -0.66
N ARG A 516 -35.58 6.40 -0.79
CA ARG A 516 -36.49 5.26 -0.65
C ARG A 516 -36.27 4.18 -1.71
N ARG A 517 -35.60 4.48 -2.84
CA ARG A 517 -35.32 3.51 -3.90
C ARG A 517 -33.92 2.91 -3.84
N ILE A 518 -33.13 3.26 -2.82
CA ILE A 518 -31.77 2.76 -2.68
C ILE A 518 -31.73 1.23 -2.72
N THR A 519 -30.80 0.71 -3.52
CA THR A 519 -30.59 -0.71 -3.68
C THR A 519 -29.70 -1.25 -2.56
N ILE A 520 -29.81 -2.55 -2.31
CA ILE A 520 -28.99 -3.24 -1.30
C ILE A 520 -27.51 -3.16 -1.65
N VAL A 521 -27.18 -3.17 -2.94
CA VAL A 521 -25.80 -3.02 -3.45
C VAL A 521 -25.26 -1.62 -3.15
N GLU A 522 -26.06 -0.57 -3.31
CA GLU A 522 -25.67 0.80 -2.96
C GLU A 522 -25.48 0.98 -1.45
N ILE A 523 -26.37 0.41 -0.63
CA ILE A 523 -26.20 0.40 0.83
C ILE A 523 -24.91 -0.33 1.23
N ALA A 524 -24.67 -1.52 0.67
CA ALA A 524 -23.46 -2.31 0.94
C ALA A 524 -22.19 -1.55 0.59
N LYS A 525 -22.15 -0.90 -0.58
CA LYS A 525 -21.02 -0.09 -1.04
C LYS A 525 -20.79 1.14 -0.15
N ALA A 526 -21.87 1.82 0.25
CA ALA A 526 -21.77 3.02 1.08
C ALA A 526 -21.38 2.73 2.53
N CYS A 527 -21.81 1.59 3.10
CA CYS A 527 -21.46 1.21 4.45
C CYS A 527 -20.17 0.38 4.55
N GLY A 528 -19.57 -0.05 3.43
CA GLY A 528 -18.35 -0.87 3.44
C GLY A 528 -18.57 -2.33 3.87
N PHE A 529 -19.80 -2.85 3.78
CA PHE A 529 -20.14 -4.22 4.17
C PHE A 529 -20.53 -5.09 2.96
N SER A 530 -20.47 -6.41 3.11
CA SER A 530 -20.93 -7.32 2.07
C SER A 530 -22.46 -7.24 1.88
N ARG A 531 -22.93 -7.53 0.67
CA ARG A 531 -24.37 -7.58 0.37
C ARG A 531 -25.13 -8.52 1.31
N SER A 532 -24.55 -9.68 1.63
CA SER A 532 -25.16 -10.66 2.53
C SER A 532 -25.29 -10.15 3.97
N HIS A 533 -24.33 -9.33 4.42
CA HIS A 533 -24.38 -8.70 5.74
C HIS A 533 -25.53 -7.67 5.80
N ILE A 534 -25.65 -6.81 4.78
CA ILE A 534 -26.74 -5.84 4.69
C ILE A 534 -28.11 -6.53 4.56
N ASP A 535 -28.20 -7.61 3.76
CA ASP A 535 -29.43 -8.41 3.64
C ASP A 535 -29.91 -8.94 4.99
N LYS A 536 -28.99 -9.40 5.85
CA LYS A 536 -29.31 -9.88 7.21
C LYS A 536 -29.87 -8.76 8.10
N ILE A 537 -29.28 -7.57 8.06
CA ILE A 537 -29.73 -6.42 8.86
C ILE A 537 -31.07 -5.89 8.36
N LEU A 538 -31.27 -5.79 7.05
CA LEU A 538 -32.57 -5.42 6.46
C LEU A 538 -33.66 -6.44 6.82
N GLY A 539 -33.30 -7.73 6.92
CA GLY A 539 -34.20 -8.78 7.43
C GLY A 539 -34.62 -8.55 8.88
N GLN A 540 -33.68 -8.21 9.76
CA GLN A 540 -33.96 -7.86 11.16
C GLN A 540 -34.84 -6.62 11.28
N LEU A 541 -34.54 -5.55 10.53
CA LEU A 541 -35.33 -4.32 10.54
C LEU A 541 -36.78 -4.52 10.05
N LYS A 542 -36.99 -5.45 9.11
CA LYS A 542 -38.33 -5.88 8.68
C LYS A 542 -39.06 -6.65 9.77
N ALA A 543 -38.37 -7.59 10.43
CA ALA A 543 -38.93 -8.38 11.51
C ALA A 543 -39.32 -7.52 12.73
N GLU A 544 -38.53 -6.48 13.01
CA GLU A 544 -38.81 -5.46 14.04
C GLU A 544 -39.90 -4.45 13.65
N GLY A 545 -40.43 -4.54 12.42
CA GLY A 545 -41.48 -3.64 11.92
C GLY A 545 -41.02 -2.21 11.59
N LYS A 546 -39.72 -1.92 11.67
CA LYS A 546 -39.12 -0.60 11.40
C LYS A 546 -38.94 -0.29 9.91
N LEU A 547 -39.03 -1.32 9.07
CA LEU A 547 -38.80 -1.19 7.63
C LEU A 547 -39.74 -2.09 6.84
N VAL A 548 -40.39 -1.54 5.82
CA VAL A 548 -41.23 -2.28 4.86
C VAL A 548 -40.76 -1.98 3.45
N ARG A 549 -40.89 -2.95 2.53
CA ARG A 549 -40.68 -2.72 1.10
C ARG A 549 -42.03 -2.81 0.40
N GLU A 550 -42.43 -1.73 -0.25
CA GLU A 550 -43.68 -1.63 -1.00
C GLU A 550 -43.40 -1.75 -2.50
N GLY A 551 -44.20 -2.55 -3.21
CA GLY A 551 -44.04 -2.82 -4.64
C GLY A 551 -43.24 -4.08 -4.97
N SER A 552 -42.97 -4.28 -6.26
CA SER A 552 -42.31 -5.49 -6.76
C SER A 552 -40.82 -5.55 -6.38
N PRO A 553 -40.18 -6.72 -6.37
CA PRO A 553 -38.75 -6.83 -6.05
C PRO A 553 -37.85 -5.93 -6.92
N ARG A 554 -38.24 -5.71 -8.18
CA ARG A 554 -37.48 -4.90 -9.17
C ARG A 554 -37.81 -3.40 -9.13
N ASN A 555 -39.04 -3.00 -8.83
CA ASN A 555 -39.47 -1.59 -8.90
C ASN A 555 -40.01 -1.02 -7.57
N GLY A 556 -39.92 -1.79 -6.48
CA GLY A 556 -40.38 -1.40 -5.16
C GLY A 556 -39.45 -0.42 -4.46
N PHE A 557 -39.98 0.28 -3.48
CA PHE A 557 -39.27 1.23 -2.63
C PHE A 557 -39.43 0.86 -1.17
N TRP A 558 -38.51 1.35 -0.36
CA TRP A 558 -38.45 1.14 1.07
C TRP A 558 -39.23 2.23 1.81
N VAL A 559 -39.91 1.83 2.89
CA VAL A 559 -40.64 2.70 3.80
C VAL A 559 -40.13 2.42 5.21
N VAL A 560 -39.50 3.42 5.82
CA VAL A 560 -39.14 3.40 7.25
C VAL A 560 -40.40 3.72 8.04
N LYS A 561 -40.72 2.92 9.05
CA LYS A 561 -41.89 3.10 9.93
C LYS A 561 -41.53 3.76 11.25
#